data_AF-A0A261AQ84-F1
#
_entry.id   AF-A0A261AQ84-F1
#
_cell.length_a   1.000
_cell.length_b   1.000
_cell.length_c   1.000
_cell.angle_alpha   90.00
_cell.angle_beta   90.00
_cell.angle_gamma   90.00
#
_symmetry.space_group_name_H-M   'P 1'
#
loop_
_entity.id
_entity.type
_entity.pdbx_description
1 polymer ?
#
loop_
_entity_poly.entity_id
_entity_poly.type
_entity_poly.pdbx_seq_one_letter_code
_entity_poly.pdbx_strand_id
1 'polypeptide(L)'
;MTQNSACETRIYLLEQRKNKELNLEHIDEQMRMEQVRQSASKMEWASFGQAVRRNLQEKRNTIDADGRMDVLRGIAFMKSRMPIETTFTMQEKVKIMAESLGSSHAQTSRGWSITKPEELNMDLTINEGQVTTVVLSFWEEPSFYSPEATKMLQSDQWTELRNKIAGMLSKYDRQIGRKDLVKCKGALSMLETLFSHFSQDASFIAIHRSNYGYYLRPSDLRSGRVYYLADPFYRSLRSKDRVYHLTEQDYDALPYFEISFINYDSPCTLPDFYNSGEWVESIEADVAICMKLSRGVVMSEATRKKLAQFSKKAVSIRHYTNCYRYLTGEIKINNNLKMITQFTDGKAQHLYNIDVTSFHGEGDSVITEIFLEHMQDFHKVISILRNEAMHISLWESVLSSCYEQQGIKEHVVSAIRMNIFLSREEIVITFKTKYAPIKITIRDNANLETNVEVVNAETNLPIAKQIDETLTRKLNETWSIPVTLTYAVSGEDCKLAKIKVPLRAENPETKAPTPPVIIMRR
;
A
#
# COMPACT_ATOMS: atom_id res chain seq x y z
N MET A 1 75.54 6.51 -24.99
CA MET A 1 76.09 6.59 -23.62
C MET A 1 74.90 6.75 -22.68
N THR A 2 74.28 5.62 -22.31
CA THR A 2 74.43 4.97 -20.99
C THR A 2 73.80 5.78 -19.87
N GLN A 3 72.58 5.41 -19.49
CA GLN A 3 72.19 4.94 -18.15
C GLN A 3 70.66 5.06 -18.02
N ASN A 4 69.98 3.92 -17.90
CA ASN A 4 68.74 3.84 -17.13
C ASN A 4 68.65 2.42 -16.58
N SER A 5 68.90 2.32 -15.27
CA SER A 5 68.74 1.11 -14.48
C SER A 5 67.29 0.69 -14.48
N ALA A 6 67.02 -0.51 -14.98
CA ALA A 6 65.73 -1.16 -14.95
C ALA A 6 65.25 -1.33 -13.50
N CYS A 7 64.08 -0.78 -13.18
CA CYS A 7 63.36 -1.07 -11.95
C CYS A 7 62.45 -2.28 -12.21
N GLU A 8 62.68 -3.33 -11.44
CA GLU A 8 62.08 -4.65 -11.53
C GLU A 8 60.55 -4.61 -11.46
N THR A 9 59.91 -5.19 -12.47
CA THR A 9 58.49 -5.53 -12.44
C THR A 9 58.29 -6.73 -11.51
N ARG A 10 57.82 -6.49 -10.28
CA ARG A 10 57.41 -7.59 -9.38
C ARG A 10 56.07 -8.17 -9.83
N ILE A 11 56.16 -9.31 -10.50
CA ILE A 11 55.04 -10.22 -10.79
C ILE A 11 54.68 -10.92 -9.47
N TYR A 12 53.48 -10.66 -8.94
CA TYR A 12 52.93 -11.45 -7.84
C TYR A 12 52.15 -12.64 -8.41
N LEU A 13 52.85 -13.77 -8.56
CA LEU A 13 52.27 -15.09 -8.81
C LEU A 13 52.54 -15.94 -7.58
N LEU A 14 51.56 -16.03 -6.67
CA LEU A 14 51.48 -17.10 -5.67
C LEU A 14 50.01 -17.35 -5.34
N GLU A 15 49.34 -18.14 -6.18
CA GLU A 15 48.24 -19.00 -5.72
C GLU A 15 48.79 -19.91 -4.63
N GLN A 16 48.52 -19.61 -3.36
CA GLN A 16 48.53 -20.65 -2.34
C GLN A 16 47.31 -21.54 -2.56
N ARG A 17 47.52 -22.66 -3.26
CA ARG A 17 46.63 -23.82 -3.18
C ARG A 17 46.66 -24.34 -1.74
N LYS A 18 45.76 -23.83 -0.89
CA LYS A 18 45.26 -24.63 0.23
C LYS A 18 44.45 -25.76 -0.38
N ASN A 19 44.85 -27.00 -0.10
CA ASN A 19 44.05 -28.19 -0.36
C ASN A 19 42.61 -27.91 0.08
N LYS A 20 41.72 -27.65 -0.88
CA LYS A 20 40.31 -27.98 -0.69
C LYS A 20 40.31 -29.49 -0.63
N GLU A 21 40.21 -30.04 0.57
CA GLU A 21 39.56 -31.34 0.71
C GLU A 21 38.29 -31.23 -0.15
N LEU A 22 38.24 -32.05 -1.21
CA LEU A 22 37.04 -32.26 -1.97
C LEU A 22 36.01 -32.71 -0.93
N ASN A 23 35.16 -31.77 -0.52
CA ASN A 23 34.13 -32.04 0.45
C ASN A 23 33.12 -32.93 -0.27
N LEU A 24 33.38 -34.24 -0.22
CA LEU A 24 32.61 -35.26 -0.92
C LEU A 24 31.14 -35.16 -0.53
N GLU A 25 30.84 -34.74 0.70
CA GLU A 25 29.49 -34.45 1.16
C GLU A 25 28.85 -33.27 0.41
N HIS A 26 29.59 -32.20 0.13
CA HIS A 26 29.08 -31.06 -0.64
C HIS A 26 28.87 -31.41 -2.12
N ILE A 27 29.72 -32.28 -2.67
CA ILE A 27 29.59 -32.77 -4.05
C ILE A 27 28.42 -33.74 -4.16
N ASP A 28 28.24 -34.64 -3.18
CA ASP A 28 27.07 -35.52 -3.10
C ASP A 28 25.80 -34.71 -2.89
N GLU A 29 25.83 -33.68 -2.05
CA GLU A 29 24.69 -32.79 -1.83
C GLU A 29 24.34 -32.01 -3.11
N GLN A 30 25.33 -31.50 -3.84
CA GLN A 30 25.10 -30.86 -5.13
C GLN A 30 24.62 -31.85 -6.20
N MET A 31 25.17 -33.06 -6.27
CA MET A 31 24.69 -34.10 -7.18
C MET A 31 23.25 -34.53 -6.85
N ARG A 32 22.91 -34.60 -5.56
CA ARG A 32 21.56 -34.94 -5.09
C ARG A 32 20.58 -33.81 -5.38
N MET A 33 20.99 -32.56 -5.18
CA MET A 33 20.21 -31.37 -5.55
C MET A 33 20.05 -31.23 -7.07
N GLU A 34 21.06 -31.62 -7.85
CA GLU A 34 21.00 -31.65 -9.30
C GLU A 34 20.11 -32.80 -9.81
N GLN A 35 20.15 -33.97 -9.17
CA GLN A 35 19.16 -35.03 -9.39
C GLN A 35 17.75 -34.57 -9.05
N VAL A 36 17.56 -33.85 -7.94
CA VAL A 36 16.27 -33.27 -7.56
C VAL A 36 15.82 -32.22 -8.59
N ARG A 37 16.72 -31.37 -9.11
CA ARG A 37 16.42 -30.41 -10.18
C ARG A 37 16.03 -31.09 -11.49
N GLN A 38 16.77 -32.10 -11.91
CA GLN A 38 16.47 -32.87 -13.11
C GLN A 38 15.18 -33.69 -12.95
N SER A 39 14.88 -34.17 -11.74
CA SER A 39 13.62 -34.84 -11.41
C SER A 39 12.44 -33.86 -11.34
N ALA A 40 12.66 -32.65 -10.81
CA ALA A 40 11.65 -31.60 -10.73
C ALA A 40 11.21 -31.11 -12.12
N SER A 41 12.11 -31.12 -13.10
CA SER A 41 11.76 -30.84 -14.50
C SER A 41 10.83 -31.88 -15.15
N LYS A 42 10.63 -33.05 -14.49
CA LYS A 42 9.79 -34.17 -14.95
C LYS A 42 8.66 -34.53 -13.98
N MET A 43 8.54 -33.83 -12.85
CA MET A 43 7.52 -34.16 -11.84
C MET A 43 6.24 -33.38 -12.11
N GLU A 44 5.21 -34.09 -12.57
CA GLU A 44 3.83 -33.63 -12.41
C GLU A 44 3.53 -33.44 -10.92
N TRP A 45 2.76 -32.41 -10.55
CA TRP A 45 2.54 -32.10 -9.14
C TRP A 45 1.72 -33.16 -8.40
N ALA A 46 0.97 -33.97 -9.13
CA ALA A 46 0.35 -35.19 -8.60
C ALA A 46 1.42 -36.15 -8.07
N SER A 47 2.52 -36.33 -8.81
CA SER A 47 3.68 -37.13 -8.41
C SER A 47 4.44 -36.48 -7.25
N PHE A 48 4.56 -35.15 -7.20
CA PHE A 48 5.15 -34.43 -6.07
C PHE A 48 4.32 -34.61 -4.79
N GLY A 49 3.01 -34.36 -4.84
CA GLY A 49 2.11 -34.54 -3.70
C GLY A 49 2.08 -35.99 -3.19
N GLN A 50 2.13 -36.97 -4.10
CA GLN A 50 2.22 -38.38 -3.75
C GLN A 50 3.59 -38.73 -3.14
N ALA A 51 4.69 -38.19 -3.68
CA ALA A 51 6.04 -38.37 -3.13
C ALA A 51 6.18 -37.75 -1.74
N VAL A 52 5.61 -36.57 -1.49
CA VAL A 52 5.63 -35.94 -0.17
C VAL A 52 4.77 -36.72 0.83
N ARG A 53 3.54 -37.13 0.46
CA ARG A 53 2.71 -37.99 1.33
C ARG A 53 3.41 -39.30 1.65
N ARG A 54 4.03 -39.93 0.67
CA ARG A 54 4.81 -41.17 0.84
C ARG A 54 5.99 -40.95 1.79
N ASN A 55 6.77 -39.88 1.61
CA ASN A 55 7.89 -39.56 2.49
C ASN A 55 7.46 -39.20 3.93
N LEU A 56 6.30 -38.56 4.11
CA LEU A 56 5.73 -38.26 5.43
C LEU A 56 5.18 -39.52 6.13
N GLN A 57 4.66 -40.49 5.36
CA GLN A 57 4.18 -41.78 5.86
C GLN A 57 5.32 -42.77 6.15
N GLU A 58 6.38 -42.78 5.33
CA GLU A 58 7.52 -43.69 5.43
C GLU A 58 8.56 -43.29 6.53
N LYS A 59 8.22 -42.36 7.45
CA LYS A 59 9.02 -41.96 8.63
C LYS A 59 10.45 -41.46 8.35
N ARG A 60 10.81 -41.12 7.09
CA ARG A 60 12.17 -40.63 6.78
C ARG A 60 12.46 -39.22 7.32
N ASN A 61 11.41 -38.43 7.56
CA ASN A 61 11.47 -37.16 8.28
C ASN A 61 10.66 -37.28 9.58
N THR A 62 11.31 -37.14 10.74
CA THR A 62 10.66 -37.01 12.05
C THR A 62 10.03 -35.63 12.21
N ILE A 63 8.94 -35.40 11.47
CA ILE A 63 8.02 -34.29 11.72
C ILE A 63 6.94 -34.81 12.66
N ASP A 64 6.61 -34.03 13.69
CA ASP A 64 5.51 -34.28 14.63
C ASP A 64 4.14 -34.24 13.93
N ALA A 65 3.08 -34.66 14.63
CA ALA A 65 1.75 -34.76 14.03
C ALA A 65 1.22 -33.40 13.57
N ASP A 66 1.48 -32.35 14.35
CA ASP A 66 1.05 -30.98 14.04
C ASP A 66 1.83 -30.40 12.85
N GLY A 67 3.16 -30.55 12.82
CA GLY A 67 3.97 -30.14 11.68
C GLY A 67 3.61 -30.89 10.39
N ARG A 68 3.19 -32.17 10.47
CA ARG A 68 2.68 -32.91 9.29
C ARG A 68 1.37 -32.31 8.78
N MET A 69 0.46 -31.95 9.68
CA MET A 69 -0.79 -31.30 9.30
C MET A 69 -0.54 -29.93 8.68
N ASP A 70 0.44 -29.17 9.18
CA ASP A 70 0.82 -27.88 8.61
C ASP A 70 1.46 -28.02 7.23
N VAL A 71 2.35 -29.00 7.01
CA VAL A 71 2.91 -29.29 5.67
C VAL A 71 1.79 -29.70 4.70
N LEU A 72 0.86 -30.55 5.12
CA LEU A 72 -0.26 -30.97 4.27
C LEU A 72 -1.21 -29.80 3.96
N ARG A 73 -1.49 -28.93 4.93
CA ARG A 73 -2.25 -27.69 4.72
C ARG A 73 -1.52 -26.73 3.79
N GLY A 74 -0.20 -26.60 3.93
CA GLY A 74 0.64 -25.79 3.04
C GLY A 74 0.62 -26.31 1.60
N ILE A 75 0.70 -27.62 1.40
CA ILE A 75 0.60 -28.24 0.06
C ILE A 75 -0.80 -28.04 -0.53
N ALA A 76 -1.85 -28.22 0.25
CA ALA A 76 -3.23 -27.98 -0.19
C ALA A 76 -3.44 -26.50 -0.58
N PHE A 77 -2.88 -25.57 0.20
CA PHE A 77 -2.89 -24.14 -0.09
C PHE A 77 -2.14 -23.80 -1.38
N MET A 78 -0.96 -24.39 -1.59
CA MET A 78 -0.22 -24.20 -2.85
C MET A 78 -1.00 -24.74 -4.04
N LYS A 79 -1.62 -25.93 -3.90
CA LYS A 79 -2.42 -26.55 -4.96
C LYS A 79 -3.62 -25.69 -5.36
N SER A 80 -4.32 -25.10 -4.39
CA SER A 80 -5.48 -24.23 -4.67
C SER A 80 -5.12 -22.90 -5.34
N ARG A 81 -3.84 -22.54 -5.38
CA ARG A 81 -3.33 -21.31 -5.99
C ARG A 81 -2.64 -21.53 -7.34
N MET A 82 -2.47 -22.76 -7.79
CA MET A 82 -1.77 -23.04 -9.05
C MET A 82 -2.49 -22.48 -10.27
N PRO A 83 -1.77 -22.07 -11.31
CA PRO A 83 -2.39 -21.77 -12.59
C PRO A 83 -3.02 -23.04 -13.17
N ILE A 84 -4.20 -22.87 -13.78
CA ILE A 84 -4.85 -23.89 -14.61
C ILE A 84 -4.25 -23.73 -16.01
N GLU A 85 -3.53 -24.75 -16.49
CA GLU A 85 -2.86 -24.69 -17.78
C GLU A 85 -3.86 -24.77 -18.94
N THR A 86 -3.54 -24.05 -20.02
CA THR A 86 -4.36 -23.99 -21.23
C THR A 86 -4.35 -25.31 -22.02
N THR A 87 -3.29 -26.10 -21.86
CA THR A 87 -3.05 -27.41 -22.48
C THR A 87 -3.91 -28.53 -21.88
N PHE A 88 -4.43 -28.36 -20.66
CA PHE A 88 -5.23 -29.38 -20.00
C PHE A 88 -6.56 -29.65 -20.70
N THR A 89 -7.06 -30.87 -20.57
CA THR A 89 -8.39 -31.22 -21.06
C THR A 89 -9.47 -30.46 -20.29
N MET A 90 -10.64 -30.28 -20.91
CA MET A 90 -11.76 -29.58 -20.27
C MET A 90 -12.14 -30.19 -18.91
N GLN A 91 -12.13 -31.52 -18.82
CA GLN A 91 -12.40 -32.24 -17.57
C GLN A 91 -11.36 -31.92 -16.49
N GLU A 92 -10.08 -31.89 -16.85
CA GLU A 92 -9.00 -31.53 -15.91
C GLU A 92 -9.09 -30.08 -15.47
N LYS A 93 -9.38 -29.15 -16.39
CA LYS A 93 -9.60 -27.73 -16.07
C LYS A 93 -10.72 -27.54 -15.05
N VAL A 94 -11.87 -28.18 -15.28
CA VAL A 94 -13.03 -28.17 -14.37
C VAL A 94 -12.68 -28.79 -13.02
N LYS A 95 -12.00 -29.96 -13.02
CA LYS A 95 -11.58 -30.64 -11.81
C LYS A 95 -10.65 -29.77 -10.96
N ILE A 96 -9.60 -29.18 -11.56
CA ILE A 96 -8.65 -28.31 -10.85
C ILE A 96 -9.36 -27.07 -10.30
N MET A 97 -10.26 -26.47 -11.08
CA MET A 97 -11.06 -25.33 -10.64
C MET A 97 -11.92 -25.67 -9.42
N ALA A 98 -12.68 -26.78 -9.48
CA ALA A 98 -13.53 -27.24 -8.39
C ALA A 98 -12.72 -27.57 -7.14
N GLU A 99 -11.62 -28.33 -7.28
CA GLU A 99 -10.73 -28.65 -6.16
C GLU A 99 -10.14 -27.39 -5.52
N SER A 100 -9.75 -26.39 -6.32
CA SER A 100 -9.19 -25.14 -5.81
C SER A 100 -10.20 -24.29 -5.04
N LEU A 101 -11.48 -24.35 -5.42
CA LEU A 101 -12.58 -23.69 -4.73
C LEU A 101 -13.11 -24.50 -3.53
N GLY A 102 -12.62 -25.73 -3.33
CA GLY A 102 -13.15 -26.65 -2.33
C GLY A 102 -14.60 -27.09 -2.65
N SER A 103 -14.90 -27.24 -3.94
CA SER A 103 -16.22 -27.58 -4.49
C SER A 103 -16.22 -28.99 -5.07
N SER A 104 -17.39 -29.62 -5.14
CA SER A 104 -17.60 -30.82 -5.94
C SER A 104 -17.82 -30.43 -7.41
N HIS A 105 -17.61 -31.37 -8.32
CA HIS A 105 -17.93 -31.20 -9.73
C HIS A 105 -18.64 -32.45 -10.26
N ALA A 106 -19.56 -32.25 -11.20
CA ALA A 106 -20.29 -33.33 -11.86
C ALA A 106 -20.46 -33.02 -13.34
N GLN A 107 -20.40 -34.05 -14.18
CA GLN A 107 -20.73 -33.91 -15.59
C GLN A 107 -22.25 -33.87 -15.75
N THR A 108 -22.76 -32.92 -16.53
CA THR A 108 -24.19 -32.76 -16.82
C THR A 108 -24.46 -33.09 -18.28
N SER A 109 -25.74 -33.20 -18.66
CA SER A 109 -26.12 -33.41 -20.08
C SER A 109 -25.71 -32.27 -21.01
N ARG A 110 -25.42 -31.08 -20.46
CA ARG A 110 -25.06 -29.87 -21.22
C ARG A 110 -23.59 -29.45 -21.04
N GLY A 111 -22.83 -30.12 -20.18
CA GLY A 111 -21.46 -29.74 -19.86
C GLY A 111 -21.06 -30.19 -18.46
N TRP A 112 -20.77 -29.23 -17.57
CA TRP A 112 -20.28 -29.50 -16.21
C TRP A 112 -20.97 -28.61 -15.18
N SER A 113 -21.09 -29.09 -13.96
CA SER A 113 -21.54 -28.33 -12.80
C SER A 113 -20.46 -28.36 -11.73
N ILE A 114 -20.22 -27.22 -11.08
CA ILE A 114 -19.34 -27.07 -9.92
C ILE A 114 -20.20 -26.55 -8.78
N THR A 115 -20.27 -27.30 -7.69
CA THR A 115 -21.15 -26.99 -6.57
C THR A 115 -20.37 -26.96 -5.27
N LYS A 116 -20.54 -25.89 -4.51
CA LYS A 116 -20.18 -25.78 -3.11
C LYS A 116 -21.47 -25.58 -2.33
N PRO A 117 -21.90 -26.56 -1.50
CA PRO A 117 -23.18 -26.49 -0.79
C PRO A 117 -23.37 -25.13 -0.11
N GLU A 118 -24.56 -24.55 -0.28
CA GLU A 118 -24.99 -23.27 0.33
C GLU A 118 -24.15 -22.03 -0.05
N GLU A 119 -23.06 -22.16 -0.83
CA GLU A 119 -22.14 -21.06 -1.13
C GLU A 119 -22.04 -20.75 -2.64
N LEU A 120 -21.92 -21.78 -3.49
CA LEU A 120 -21.69 -21.63 -4.92
C LEU A 120 -22.43 -22.71 -5.71
N ASN A 121 -23.12 -22.31 -6.75
CA ASN A 121 -23.47 -23.20 -7.85
C ASN A 121 -23.05 -22.57 -9.17
N MET A 122 -22.30 -23.31 -9.97
CA MET A 122 -21.76 -22.86 -11.25
C MET A 122 -22.03 -23.93 -12.31
N ASP A 123 -22.84 -23.58 -13.30
CA ASP A 123 -23.17 -24.46 -14.42
C ASP A 123 -22.50 -23.96 -15.70
N LEU A 124 -21.74 -24.85 -16.33
CA LEU A 124 -21.01 -24.65 -17.57
C LEU A 124 -21.73 -25.39 -18.70
N THR A 125 -22.21 -24.66 -19.69
CA THR A 125 -22.69 -25.24 -20.94
C THR A 125 -21.56 -25.30 -21.96
N ILE A 126 -21.33 -26.49 -22.53
CA ILE A 126 -20.24 -26.76 -23.46
C ILE A 126 -20.82 -27.26 -24.77
N ASN A 127 -20.52 -26.56 -25.87
CA ASN A 127 -20.85 -26.98 -27.22
C ASN A 127 -19.54 -27.06 -28.03
N GLU A 128 -19.38 -28.13 -28.80
CA GLU A 128 -18.20 -28.34 -29.68
C GLU A 128 -16.85 -28.20 -28.94
N GLY A 129 -16.81 -28.59 -27.66
CA GLY A 129 -15.61 -28.51 -26.83
C GLY A 129 -15.30 -27.11 -26.28
N GLN A 130 -16.14 -26.10 -26.53
CA GLN A 130 -16.00 -24.75 -26.02
C GLN A 130 -17.12 -24.37 -25.05
N VAL A 131 -16.78 -23.54 -24.06
CA VAL A 131 -17.77 -23.01 -23.11
C VAL A 131 -18.59 -21.91 -23.80
N THR A 132 -19.90 -22.09 -23.89
CA THR A 132 -20.80 -21.11 -24.51
C THR A 132 -21.58 -20.29 -23.49
N THR A 133 -21.81 -20.84 -22.31
CA THR A 133 -22.64 -20.20 -21.28
C THR A 133 -22.16 -20.60 -19.90
N VAL A 134 -22.05 -19.60 -19.03
CA VAL A 134 -21.77 -19.78 -17.61
C VAL A 134 -22.92 -19.20 -16.80
N VAL A 135 -23.51 -20.03 -15.93
CA VAL A 135 -24.55 -19.63 -14.99
C VAL A 135 -23.99 -19.75 -13.58
N LEU A 136 -24.16 -18.69 -12.76
CA LEU A 136 -23.65 -18.61 -11.40
C LEU A 136 -24.79 -18.38 -10.42
N SER A 137 -24.64 -18.92 -9.22
CA SER A 137 -25.45 -18.61 -8.04
C SER A 137 -24.52 -18.60 -6.83
N PHE A 138 -24.65 -17.56 -6.01
CA PHE A 138 -23.87 -17.41 -4.79
C PHE A 138 -24.80 -17.42 -3.58
N TRP A 139 -24.42 -18.11 -2.51
CA TRP A 139 -25.11 -18.11 -1.22
C TRP A 139 -26.63 -18.36 -1.29
N GLU A 140 -27.06 -19.37 -2.07
CA GLU A 140 -28.47 -19.72 -2.31
C GLU A 140 -29.31 -18.63 -3.03
N GLU A 141 -28.67 -17.61 -3.62
CA GLU A 141 -29.37 -16.60 -4.42
C GLU A 141 -29.78 -17.13 -5.81
N PRO A 142 -30.79 -16.54 -6.46
CA PRO A 142 -31.23 -16.98 -7.78
C PRO A 142 -30.08 -17.03 -8.78
N SER A 143 -29.99 -18.13 -9.54
CA SER A 143 -28.97 -18.28 -10.57
C SER A 143 -29.12 -17.22 -11.66
N PHE A 144 -28.00 -16.67 -12.12
CA PHE A 144 -27.93 -15.67 -13.16
C PHE A 144 -26.91 -16.05 -14.23
N TYR A 145 -27.15 -15.61 -15.47
CA TYR A 145 -26.16 -15.72 -16.53
C TYR A 145 -25.05 -14.70 -16.32
N SER A 146 -23.78 -15.15 -16.39
CA SER A 146 -22.64 -14.24 -16.32
C SER A 146 -21.93 -14.10 -17.67
N PRO A 147 -22.12 -12.98 -18.39
CA PRO A 147 -21.39 -12.67 -19.61
C PRO A 147 -19.89 -12.57 -19.35
N GLU A 148 -19.49 -11.99 -18.21
CA GLU A 148 -18.09 -11.82 -17.83
C GLU A 148 -17.40 -13.18 -17.67
N ALA A 149 -17.98 -14.09 -16.88
CA ALA A 149 -17.43 -15.44 -16.70
C ALA A 149 -17.38 -16.22 -18.03
N THR A 150 -18.40 -16.07 -18.86
CA THR A 150 -18.46 -16.70 -20.19
C THR A 150 -17.32 -16.23 -21.08
N LYS A 151 -17.09 -14.92 -21.17
CA LYS A 151 -16.00 -14.34 -21.97
C LYS A 151 -14.62 -14.78 -21.48
N MET A 152 -14.43 -14.86 -20.16
CA MET A 152 -13.18 -15.31 -19.56
C MET A 152 -12.88 -16.78 -19.93
N LEU A 153 -13.86 -17.68 -19.83
CA LEU A 153 -13.65 -19.09 -20.20
C LEU A 153 -13.48 -19.29 -21.71
N GLN A 154 -14.15 -18.50 -22.54
CA GLN A 154 -13.93 -18.48 -23.99
C GLN A 154 -12.51 -17.99 -24.35
N SER A 155 -11.94 -17.12 -23.53
CA SER A 155 -10.56 -16.63 -23.65
C SER A 155 -9.53 -17.51 -22.91
N ASP A 156 -9.94 -18.70 -22.47
CA ASP A 156 -9.16 -19.67 -21.69
C ASP A 156 -8.57 -19.13 -20.36
N GLN A 157 -9.19 -18.11 -19.77
CA GLN A 157 -8.77 -17.46 -18.52
C GLN A 157 -9.31 -18.17 -17.26
N TRP A 158 -9.16 -19.50 -17.18
CA TRP A 158 -9.66 -20.32 -16.07
C TRP A 158 -9.13 -19.89 -14.70
N THR A 159 -7.83 -19.63 -14.63
CA THR A 159 -7.15 -19.20 -13.39
C THR A 159 -7.73 -17.89 -12.86
N GLU A 160 -7.97 -16.94 -13.75
CA GLU A 160 -8.48 -15.62 -13.39
C GLU A 160 -9.93 -15.70 -12.92
N LEU A 161 -10.77 -16.47 -13.62
CA LEU A 161 -12.16 -16.70 -13.20
C LEU A 161 -12.23 -17.34 -11.82
N ARG A 162 -11.43 -18.40 -11.59
CA ARG A 162 -11.33 -19.03 -10.27
C ARG A 162 -10.96 -18.01 -9.20
N ASN A 163 -9.98 -17.15 -9.46
CA ASN A 163 -9.54 -16.15 -8.49
C ASN A 163 -10.65 -15.13 -8.19
N LYS A 164 -11.43 -14.70 -9.20
CA LYS A 164 -12.58 -13.80 -9.00
C LYS A 164 -13.69 -14.47 -8.18
N ILE A 165 -14.06 -15.72 -8.49
CA ILE A 165 -15.04 -16.48 -7.72
C ILE A 165 -14.56 -16.70 -6.28
N ALA A 166 -13.30 -17.05 -6.07
CA ALA A 166 -12.73 -17.17 -4.73
C ALA A 166 -12.75 -15.84 -3.96
N GLY A 167 -12.54 -14.72 -4.65
CA GLY A 167 -12.70 -13.37 -4.10
C GLY A 167 -14.13 -13.10 -3.64
N MET A 168 -15.12 -13.39 -4.48
CA MET A 168 -16.55 -13.29 -4.14
C MET A 168 -16.87 -14.15 -2.90
N LEU A 169 -16.45 -15.42 -2.89
CA LEU A 169 -16.66 -16.32 -1.76
C LEU A 169 -15.98 -15.88 -0.45
N SER A 170 -15.03 -14.95 -0.49
CA SER A 170 -14.38 -14.40 0.72
C SER A 170 -15.18 -13.28 1.39
N LYS A 171 -16.33 -12.89 0.83
CA LYS A 171 -17.20 -11.84 1.37
C LYS A 171 -17.82 -12.20 2.73
N TYR A 172 -18.13 -13.47 2.94
CA TYR A 172 -18.63 -13.99 4.21
C TYR A 172 -17.69 -15.09 4.69
N ASP A 173 -17.28 -15.03 5.95
CA ASP A 173 -16.51 -16.11 6.57
C ASP A 173 -17.33 -17.42 6.59
N ARG A 174 -16.67 -18.52 6.27
CA ARG A 174 -17.25 -19.86 6.18
C ARG A 174 -17.77 -20.37 7.54
N GLN A 175 -17.31 -19.77 8.63
CA GLN A 175 -17.75 -20.12 9.98
C GLN A 175 -19.05 -19.44 10.40
N ILE A 176 -19.55 -18.46 9.63
CA ILE A 176 -20.78 -17.75 9.94
C ILE A 176 -21.97 -18.69 9.78
N GLY A 177 -22.78 -18.82 10.85
CA GLY A 177 -23.98 -19.63 10.83
C GLY A 177 -25.05 -19.07 9.88
N ARG A 178 -25.92 -19.94 9.35
CA ARG A 178 -26.97 -19.57 8.38
C ARG A 178 -27.86 -18.41 8.84
N LYS A 179 -28.20 -18.34 10.13
CA LYS A 179 -29.02 -17.24 10.69
C LYS A 179 -28.32 -15.90 10.59
N ASP A 180 -27.03 -15.84 10.93
CA ASP A 180 -26.27 -14.60 10.89
C ASP A 180 -25.86 -14.24 9.47
N LEU A 181 -25.69 -15.21 8.57
CA LEU A 181 -25.48 -14.97 7.15
C LEU A 181 -26.64 -14.15 6.55
N VAL A 182 -27.89 -14.47 6.87
CA VAL A 182 -29.07 -13.70 6.42
C VAL A 182 -29.01 -12.26 6.93
N LYS A 183 -28.64 -12.05 8.20
CA LYS A 183 -28.46 -10.71 8.77
C LYS A 183 -27.35 -9.93 8.06
N CYS A 184 -26.22 -10.59 7.76
CA CYS A 184 -25.10 -9.98 7.04
C CYS A 184 -25.48 -9.56 5.61
N LYS A 185 -26.30 -10.36 4.91
CA LYS A 185 -26.84 -10.00 3.60
C LYS A 185 -27.73 -8.75 3.66
N GLY A 186 -28.62 -8.68 4.65
CA GLY A 186 -29.46 -7.51 4.91
C GLY A 186 -28.62 -6.26 5.17
N ALA A 187 -27.68 -6.35 6.11
CA ALA A 187 -26.75 -5.28 6.47
C ALA A 187 -25.92 -4.80 5.27
N LEU A 188 -25.42 -5.73 4.45
CA LEU A 188 -24.70 -5.38 3.25
C LEU A 188 -25.57 -4.60 2.26
N SER A 189 -26.75 -5.11 1.90
CA SER A 189 -27.68 -4.42 0.97
C SER A 189 -27.97 -2.99 1.43
N MET A 190 -28.10 -2.83 2.74
CA MET A 190 -28.18 -1.54 3.39
C MET A 190 -26.96 -0.67 3.06
N LEU A 191 -25.75 -1.15 3.38
CA LEU A 191 -24.50 -0.42 3.15
C LEU A 191 -24.33 -0.01 1.69
N GLU A 192 -24.67 -0.90 0.76
CA GLU A 192 -24.62 -0.62 -0.67
C GLU A 192 -25.59 0.52 -1.05
N THR A 193 -26.74 0.62 -0.39
CA THR A 193 -27.70 1.72 -0.56
C THR A 193 -27.14 3.04 0.00
N LEU A 194 -26.57 3.01 1.21
CA LEU A 194 -25.93 4.18 1.84
C LEU A 194 -24.81 4.72 0.97
N PHE A 195 -23.88 3.85 0.60
CA PHE A 195 -22.74 4.23 -0.21
C PHE A 195 -23.18 4.74 -1.57
N SER A 196 -24.19 4.12 -2.19
CA SER A 196 -24.78 4.63 -3.44
C SER A 196 -25.36 6.03 -3.29
N HIS A 197 -26.02 6.33 -2.17
CA HIS A 197 -26.60 7.67 -1.91
C HIS A 197 -25.53 8.76 -1.88
N PHE A 198 -24.37 8.47 -1.28
CA PHE A 198 -23.25 9.42 -1.16
C PHE A 198 -22.26 9.39 -2.34
N SER A 199 -22.51 8.56 -3.36
CA SER A 199 -21.59 8.35 -4.50
C SER A 199 -22.15 8.85 -5.84
N GLN A 200 -22.84 10.00 -5.82
CA GLN A 200 -23.47 10.56 -7.02
C GLN A 200 -22.46 11.17 -8.01
N ASP A 201 -21.31 11.65 -7.50
CA ASP A 201 -20.24 12.23 -8.32
C ASP A 201 -19.01 11.32 -8.33
N ALA A 202 -18.67 10.81 -9.51
CA ALA A 202 -17.50 9.98 -9.77
C ALA A 202 -16.21 10.78 -10.03
N SER A 203 -16.24 12.11 -9.85
CA SER A 203 -15.08 12.96 -10.02
C SER A 203 -14.00 12.64 -8.98
N PHE A 204 -12.73 12.71 -9.38
CA PHE A 204 -11.63 12.45 -8.44
C PHE A 204 -11.61 13.43 -7.25
N ILE A 205 -12.17 14.63 -7.44
CA ILE A 205 -12.30 15.63 -6.37
C ILE A 205 -13.37 15.17 -5.36
N ALA A 206 -14.52 14.68 -5.84
CA ALA A 206 -15.58 14.18 -4.98
C ALA A 206 -15.17 12.93 -4.19
N ILE A 207 -14.40 12.01 -4.80
CA ILE A 207 -13.82 10.84 -4.11
C ILE A 207 -13.08 11.26 -2.84
N HIS A 208 -12.30 12.33 -2.93
CA HIS A 208 -11.47 12.80 -1.82
C HIS A 208 -12.25 13.64 -0.80
N ARG A 209 -13.23 14.46 -1.25
CA ARG A 209 -14.00 15.36 -0.37
C ARG A 209 -15.20 14.71 0.30
N SER A 210 -15.76 13.65 -0.28
CA SER A 210 -16.87 12.90 0.30
C SER A 210 -16.44 12.22 1.60
N ASN A 211 -17.28 12.25 2.64
CA ASN A 211 -17.07 11.53 3.89
C ASN A 211 -17.04 10.01 3.70
N TYR A 212 -17.65 9.51 2.61
CA TYR A 212 -17.78 8.09 2.32
C TYR A 212 -16.97 7.64 1.09
N GLY A 213 -16.35 8.57 0.38
CA GLY A 213 -15.67 8.28 -0.89
C GLY A 213 -16.66 8.05 -2.03
N TYR A 214 -16.28 7.21 -2.99
CA TYR A 214 -17.11 6.81 -4.12
C TYR A 214 -17.28 5.30 -4.18
N TYR A 215 -18.52 4.85 -4.33
CA TYR A 215 -18.90 3.46 -4.37
C TYR A 215 -19.15 2.97 -5.78
N LEU A 216 -18.30 2.06 -6.22
CA LEU A 216 -18.50 1.28 -7.42
C LEU A 216 -19.29 0.02 -7.06
N ARG A 217 -20.54 -0.01 -7.54
CA ARG A 217 -21.46 -1.14 -7.36
C ARG A 217 -20.83 -2.48 -7.79
N PRO A 218 -21.26 -3.61 -7.20
CA PRO A 218 -20.78 -4.93 -7.59
C PRO A 218 -21.08 -5.24 -9.06
N SER A 219 -20.28 -6.13 -9.65
CA SER A 219 -20.60 -6.84 -10.89
C SER A 219 -20.71 -8.35 -10.60
N ASP A 220 -21.02 -9.15 -11.61
CA ASP A 220 -21.14 -10.61 -11.54
C ASP A 220 -19.98 -11.31 -10.80
N LEU A 221 -18.75 -10.78 -10.97
CA LEU A 221 -17.51 -11.39 -10.49
C LEU A 221 -16.67 -10.45 -9.62
N ARG A 222 -17.25 -9.34 -9.17
CA ARG A 222 -16.56 -8.34 -8.35
C ARG A 222 -17.46 -7.78 -7.27
N SER A 223 -17.00 -7.83 -6.03
CA SER A 223 -17.64 -7.17 -4.89
C SER A 223 -17.76 -5.65 -5.09
N GLY A 224 -18.70 -5.04 -4.38
CA GLY A 224 -18.77 -3.58 -4.30
C GLY A 224 -17.48 -3.01 -3.73
N ARG A 225 -16.95 -1.96 -4.37
CA ARG A 225 -15.69 -1.30 -3.98
C ARG A 225 -15.95 0.13 -3.58
N VAL A 226 -15.34 0.57 -2.49
CA VAL A 226 -15.38 1.98 -2.09
C VAL A 226 -14.00 2.58 -2.26
N TYR A 227 -13.89 3.52 -3.19
CA TYR A 227 -12.69 4.32 -3.42
C TYR A 227 -12.69 5.48 -2.43
N TYR A 228 -11.70 5.52 -1.57
CA TYR A 228 -11.62 6.51 -0.50
C TYR A 228 -10.57 7.59 -0.75
N LEU A 229 -9.68 7.41 -1.73
CA LEU A 229 -8.59 8.34 -1.99
C LEU A 229 -8.27 8.40 -3.48
N ALA A 230 -8.16 9.62 -3.99
CA ALA A 230 -7.54 9.93 -5.28
C ALA A 230 -6.50 11.01 -5.02
N ASP A 231 -5.23 10.61 -4.90
CA ASP A 231 -4.16 11.52 -4.51
C ASP A 231 -3.96 12.65 -5.56
N PRO A 232 -3.47 13.84 -5.14
CA PRO A 232 -3.30 14.98 -6.04
C PRO A 232 -2.37 14.71 -7.24
N PHE A 233 -1.36 13.86 -7.07
CA PHE A 233 -0.43 13.52 -8.13
C PHE A 233 -1.12 12.72 -9.24
N TYR A 234 -1.89 11.70 -8.87
CA TYR A 234 -2.70 10.89 -9.76
C TYR A 234 -3.74 11.74 -10.50
N ARG A 235 -4.43 12.63 -9.78
CA ARG A 235 -5.38 13.58 -10.39
C ARG A 235 -4.70 14.48 -11.42
N SER A 236 -3.51 14.98 -11.10
CA SER A 236 -2.72 15.79 -12.01
C SER A 236 -2.30 15.00 -13.26
N LEU A 237 -1.91 13.74 -13.10
CA LEU A 237 -1.60 12.84 -14.22
C LEU A 237 -2.81 12.66 -15.14
N ARG A 238 -3.97 12.28 -14.60
CA ARG A 238 -5.20 12.05 -15.39
C ARG A 238 -5.74 13.33 -16.03
N SER A 239 -5.55 14.48 -15.39
CA SER A 239 -5.95 15.77 -15.96
C SER A 239 -5.19 16.13 -17.24
N LYS A 240 -3.96 15.65 -17.44
CA LYS A 240 -3.21 15.83 -18.70
C LYS A 240 -3.91 15.14 -19.87
N ASP A 241 -4.56 14.01 -19.59
CA ASP A 241 -5.38 13.26 -20.53
C ASP A 241 -6.84 13.77 -20.58
N ARG A 242 -7.15 14.88 -19.90
CA ARG A 242 -8.50 15.47 -19.76
C ARG A 242 -9.52 14.52 -19.13
N VAL A 243 -9.04 13.58 -18.30
CA VAL A 243 -9.89 12.66 -17.53
C VAL A 243 -10.01 13.18 -16.11
N TYR A 244 -11.25 13.45 -15.68
CA TYR A 244 -11.56 14.03 -14.36
C TYR A 244 -12.47 13.13 -13.50
N HIS A 245 -12.94 12.01 -14.07
CA HIS A 245 -13.87 11.08 -13.45
C HIS A 245 -13.31 9.67 -13.53
N LEU A 246 -13.77 8.82 -12.61
CA LEU A 246 -13.38 7.41 -12.54
C LEU A 246 -13.78 6.65 -13.83
N THR A 247 -12.85 5.87 -14.36
CA THR A 247 -13.00 4.98 -15.51
C THR A 247 -12.50 3.57 -15.16
N GLU A 248 -12.75 2.58 -16.02
CA GLU A 248 -12.34 1.18 -15.76
C GLU A 248 -10.83 1.02 -15.55
N GLN A 249 -10.00 1.85 -16.21
CA GLN A 249 -8.53 1.84 -16.02
C GLN A 249 -8.11 2.24 -14.61
N ASP A 250 -8.96 3.01 -13.91
CA ASP A 250 -8.67 3.54 -12.60
C ASP A 250 -9.05 2.55 -11.49
N TYR A 251 -9.86 1.53 -11.79
CA TYR A 251 -10.47 0.64 -10.81
C TYR A 251 -9.48 -0.18 -10.00
N ASP A 252 -8.35 -0.54 -10.59
CA ASP A 252 -7.28 -1.29 -9.92
C ASP A 252 -6.07 -0.39 -9.57
N ALA A 253 -6.05 0.85 -10.08
CA ALA A 253 -5.01 1.83 -9.82
C ALA A 253 -5.23 2.54 -8.48
N LEU A 254 -6.46 3.00 -8.23
CA LEU A 254 -6.81 3.74 -7.01
C LEU A 254 -7.01 2.81 -5.81
N PRO A 255 -6.65 3.27 -4.59
CA PRO A 255 -6.91 2.52 -3.39
C PRO A 255 -8.42 2.47 -3.09
N TYR A 256 -8.91 1.25 -2.93
CA TYR A 256 -10.26 0.96 -2.48
C TYR A 256 -10.25 0.00 -1.29
N PHE A 257 -11.40 -0.17 -0.67
CA PHE A 257 -11.66 -1.31 0.20
C PHE A 257 -12.95 -2.02 -0.22
N GLU A 258 -13.06 -3.28 0.18
CA GLU A 258 -14.25 -4.11 0.03
C GLU A 258 -14.77 -4.46 1.43
N ILE A 259 -16.09 -4.52 1.59
CA ILE A 259 -16.70 -4.95 2.85
C ILE A 259 -16.85 -6.47 2.84
N SER A 260 -16.36 -7.11 3.90
CA SER A 260 -16.61 -8.51 4.22
C SER A 260 -17.11 -8.65 5.65
N PHE A 261 -17.61 -9.83 5.99
CA PHE A 261 -18.11 -10.18 7.31
C PHE A 261 -17.31 -11.35 7.84
N ILE A 262 -16.76 -11.20 9.04
CA ILE A 262 -15.95 -12.22 9.70
C ILE A 262 -16.64 -12.77 10.93
N ASN A 263 -16.48 -14.07 11.18
CA ASN A 263 -17.00 -14.68 12.40
C ASN A 263 -16.33 -14.03 13.63
N TYR A 264 -17.10 -13.75 14.68
CA TYR A 264 -16.60 -13.11 15.88
C TYR A 264 -17.30 -13.64 17.13
N ASP A 265 -16.53 -13.95 18.18
CA ASP A 265 -17.02 -14.66 19.35
C ASP A 265 -17.94 -13.83 20.27
N SER A 266 -18.28 -12.60 19.88
CA SER A 266 -19.11 -11.68 20.67
C SER A 266 -20.11 -10.96 19.76
N PRO A 267 -21.32 -10.67 20.25
CA PRO A 267 -22.33 -9.99 19.45
C PRO A 267 -21.87 -8.57 19.07
N CYS A 268 -21.95 -8.27 17.79
CA CYS A 268 -21.80 -6.92 17.23
C CYS A 268 -23.14 -6.44 16.67
N THR A 269 -23.28 -5.13 16.56
CA THR A 269 -24.45 -4.49 15.96
C THR A 269 -24.24 -4.28 14.47
N LEU A 270 -25.12 -4.85 13.66
CA LEU A 270 -25.18 -4.63 12.22
C LEU A 270 -26.23 -3.55 11.90
N PRO A 271 -26.01 -2.77 10.82
CA PRO A 271 -26.93 -1.73 10.42
C PRO A 271 -28.26 -2.31 9.88
N ASP A 272 -29.39 -1.72 10.34
CA ASP A 272 -30.82 -1.98 10.16
C ASP A 272 -31.63 -0.80 9.54
N PHE A 273 -32.58 -0.99 8.60
CA PHE A 273 -33.51 0.06 8.17
C PHE A 273 -34.77 0.03 9.04
N TYR A 274 -35.21 1.19 9.53
CA TYR A 274 -36.62 1.34 9.91
C TYR A 274 -37.49 1.55 8.66
N ASN A 275 -38.77 1.17 8.76
CA ASN A 275 -39.81 1.48 7.76
C ASN A 275 -39.96 3.00 7.48
N SER A 276 -39.36 3.87 8.30
CA SER A 276 -39.28 5.32 8.12
C SER A 276 -38.09 5.82 7.28
N GLY A 277 -37.16 4.93 6.90
CA GLY A 277 -35.93 5.30 6.18
C GLY A 277 -34.77 5.78 7.07
N GLU A 278 -34.97 5.82 8.40
CA GLU A 278 -33.91 6.11 9.36
C GLU A 278 -33.06 4.85 9.63
N TRP A 279 -31.75 5.07 9.81
CA TRP A 279 -30.75 4.02 10.03
C TRP A 279 -30.55 3.78 11.52
N VAL A 280 -30.52 2.50 11.94
CA VAL A 280 -30.20 2.11 13.33
C VAL A 280 -29.24 0.92 13.32
N GLU A 281 -28.29 0.88 14.25
CA GLU A 281 -27.45 -0.31 14.49
C GLU A 281 -28.12 -1.20 15.54
N SER A 282 -29.12 -1.99 15.15
CA SER A 282 -29.97 -2.74 16.08
C SER A 282 -29.89 -4.26 15.97
N ILE A 283 -29.30 -4.80 14.89
CA ILE A 283 -29.25 -6.24 14.70
C ILE A 283 -28.01 -6.81 15.36
N GLU A 284 -28.19 -7.62 16.41
CA GLU A 284 -27.10 -8.38 17.02
C GLU A 284 -26.75 -9.62 16.18
N ALA A 285 -25.47 -9.78 15.88
CA ALA A 285 -24.91 -10.97 15.25
C ALA A 285 -23.49 -11.23 15.75
N ASP A 286 -23.08 -12.50 15.84
CA ASP A 286 -21.73 -12.93 16.23
C ASP A 286 -20.74 -12.76 15.06
N VAL A 287 -20.71 -11.55 14.49
CA VAL A 287 -20.02 -11.22 13.24
C VAL A 287 -19.50 -9.79 13.32
N ALA A 288 -18.26 -9.55 12.89
CA ALA A 288 -17.71 -8.21 12.75
C ALA A 288 -17.65 -7.76 11.28
N ILE A 289 -17.87 -6.47 11.05
CA ILE A 289 -17.73 -5.84 9.73
C ILE A 289 -16.24 -5.61 9.47
N CYS A 290 -15.73 -6.18 8.38
CA CYS A 290 -14.35 -6.08 7.98
C CYS A 290 -14.22 -5.21 6.72
N MET A 291 -13.43 -4.14 6.82
CA MET A 291 -12.95 -3.37 5.68
C MET A 291 -11.64 -3.98 5.19
N LYS A 292 -11.69 -4.67 4.05
CA LYS A 292 -10.52 -5.26 3.41
C LYS A 292 -9.89 -4.28 2.45
N LEU A 293 -8.69 -3.82 2.75
CA LEU A 293 -7.96 -2.86 1.92
C LEU A 293 -7.44 -3.56 0.66
N SER A 294 -7.59 -2.91 -0.50
CA SER A 294 -7.06 -3.39 -1.78
C SER A 294 -5.55 -3.58 -1.78
N ARG A 295 -4.83 -2.78 -0.98
CA ARG A 295 -3.39 -2.82 -0.79
C ARG A 295 -3.07 -2.60 0.69
N GLY A 296 -1.92 -3.12 1.13
CA GLY A 296 -1.44 -2.86 2.48
C GLY A 296 -1.17 -1.37 2.68
N VAL A 297 -1.70 -0.78 3.76
CA VAL A 297 -1.48 0.62 4.10
C VAL A 297 -0.40 0.71 5.17
N VAL A 298 0.66 1.44 4.86
CA VAL A 298 1.72 1.77 5.82
C VAL A 298 1.15 2.76 6.83
N MET A 299 1.24 2.43 8.11
CA MET A 299 0.61 3.21 9.18
C MET A 299 1.50 3.29 10.40
N SER A 300 1.68 4.52 10.88
CA SER A 300 2.42 4.81 12.10
C SER A 300 1.74 4.24 13.34
N GLU A 301 2.53 3.95 14.38
CA GLU A 301 1.99 3.44 15.65
C GLU A 301 0.93 4.36 16.25
N ALA A 302 1.17 5.67 16.22
CA ALA A 302 0.25 6.69 16.75
C ALA A 302 -1.09 6.68 16.00
N THR A 303 -1.07 6.59 14.67
CA THR A 303 -2.29 6.51 13.85
C THR A 303 -3.02 5.20 14.07
N ARG A 304 -2.30 4.07 14.18
CA ARG A 304 -2.91 2.77 14.48
C ARG A 304 -3.61 2.76 15.84
N LYS A 305 -3.02 3.40 16.86
CA LYS A 305 -3.66 3.58 18.18
C LYS A 305 -4.94 4.42 18.10
N LYS A 306 -4.97 5.47 17.27
CA LYS A 306 -6.20 6.24 17.00
C LYS A 306 -7.25 5.39 16.29
N LEU A 307 -6.85 4.60 15.29
CA LEU A 307 -7.74 3.71 14.55
C LEU A 307 -8.37 2.61 15.43
N ALA A 308 -7.61 2.11 16.41
CA ALA A 308 -8.08 1.09 17.35
C ALA A 308 -9.31 1.53 18.16
N GLN A 309 -9.55 2.83 18.32
CA GLN A 309 -10.72 3.37 19.03
C GLN A 309 -12.04 3.16 18.27
N PHE A 310 -11.96 2.88 16.96
CA PHE A 310 -13.12 2.64 16.08
C PHE A 310 -13.17 1.20 15.60
N SER A 311 -12.30 0.34 16.14
CA SER A 311 -12.15 -1.04 15.69
C SER A 311 -12.56 -2.02 16.77
N LYS A 312 -13.44 -2.96 16.44
CA LYS A 312 -13.90 -4.01 17.36
C LYS A 312 -12.77 -4.96 17.77
N LYS A 313 -11.82 -5.18 16.86
CA LYS A 313 -10.66 -6.04 17.01
C LYS A 313 -9.42 -5.32 16.53
N ALA A 314 -8.26 -5.73 17.03
CA ALA A 314 -6.98 -5.31 16.48
C ALA A 314 -6.96 -5.50 14.95
N VAL A 315 -6.53 -4.46 14.24
CA VAL A 315 -6.36 -4.47 12.78
C VAL A 315 -5.44 -5.62 12.35
N SER A 316 -5.65 -6.12 11.14
CA SER A 316 -4.81 -7.17 10.56
C SER A 316 -3.47 -6.57 10.12
N ILE A 317 -2.39 -6.97 10.80
CA ILE A 317 -1.02 -6.50 10.54
C ILE A 317 -0.28 -7.55 9.73
N ARG A 318 0.20 -7.15 8.55
CA ARG A 318 1.01 -8.02 7.67
C ARG A 318 2.44 -8.19 8.21
N HIS A 319 3.02 -7.10 8.69
CA HIS A 319 4.30 -7.06 9.39
C HIS A 319 4.49 -5.70 10.06
N TYR A 320 5.31 -5.68 11.12
CA TYR A 320 5.79 -4.47 11.77
C TYR A 320 7.00 -3.91 11.03
N THR A 321 7.15 -2.59 11.04
CA THR A 321 8.22 -1.88 10.33
C THR A 321 8.38 -0.46 10.90
N ASN A 322 9.25 0.32 10.26
CA ASN A 322 9.27 1.78 10.36
C ASN A 322 8.68 2.36 9.08
N CYS A 323 7.71 3.28 9.16
CA CYS A 323 7.05 3.86 7.97
C CYS A 323 8.05 4.46 6.98
N TYR A 324 9.01 5.25 7.47
CA TYR A 324 9.96 5.96 6.63
C TYR A 324 10.96 5.02 5.97
N ARG A 325 11.48 4.05 6.75
CA ARG A 325 12.41 3.03 6.24
C ARG A 325 11.75 2.08 5.25
N TYR A 326 10.50 1.71 5.49
CA TYR A 326 9.74 0.84 4.59
C TYR A 326 9.70 1.42 3.17
N LEU A 327 9.48 2.74 3.06
CA LEU A 327 9.40 3.44 1.78
C LEU A 327 10.77 3.65 1.11
N THR A 328 11.86 3.62 1.87
CA THR A 328 13.23 3.68 1.31
C THR A 328 13.66 2.38 0.61
N GLY A 329 12.88 1.30 0.73
CA GLY A 329 13.17 0.01 0.10
C GLY A 329 14.43 -0.65 0.66
N GLU A 330 15.32 -1.10 -0.24
CA GLU A 330 16.53 -1.86 0.12
C GLU A 330 17.73 -0.99 0.53
N ILE A 331 17.54 0.33 0.64
CA ILE A 331 18.63 1.25 0.98
C ILE A 331 19.10 0.96 2.41
N LYS A 332 20.37 0.54 2.55
CA LYS A 332 20.99 0.36 3.86
C LYS A 332 21.31 1.71 4.50
N ILE A 333 20.54 2.08 5.52
CA ILE A 333 20.71 3.34 6.27
C ILE A 333 21.55 3.07 7.54
N ASN A 334 22.87 3.26 7.44
CA ASN A 334 23.77 3.13 8.59
C ASN A 334 24.01 4.46 9.33
N ASN A 335 23.85 5.57 8.61
CA ASN A 335 24.06 6.94 9.06
C ASN A 335 22.89 7.80 8.55
N ASN A 336 22.98 9.12 8.69
CA ASN A 336 22.03 10.04 8.07
C ASN A 336 21.87 9.75 6.57
N LEU A 337 20.61 9.69 6.13
CA LEU A 337 20.26 9.50 4.74
C LEU A 337 20.49 10.83 4.01
N LYS A 338 21.35 10.80 2.99
CA LYS A 338 21.63 11.96 2.12
C LYS A 338 21.00 11.73 0.77
N MET A 339 20.22 12.70 0.31
CA MET A 339 19.51 12.62 -0.97
C MET A 339 19.67 13.93 -1.74
N ILE A 340 19.61 13.84 -3.06
CA ILE A 340 19.70 15.00 -3.95
C ILE A 340 18.55 14.97 -4.95
N THR A 341 17.92 16.12 -5.12
CA THR A 341 17.04 16.41 -6.24
C THR A 341 17.45 17.72 -6.91
N GLN A 342 16.99 17.95 -8.14
CA GLN A 342 17.24 19.17 -8.90
C GLN A 342 15.91 19.88 -9.16
N PHE A 343 15.91 21.22 -9.07
CA PHE A 343 14.75 22.02 -9.46
C PHE A 343 14.37 21.76 -10.92
N THR A 344 13.08 21.93 -11.22
CA THR A 344 12.54 21.81 -12.58
C THR A 344 13.17 22.78 -13.58
N ASP A 345 13.73 23.91 -13.11
CA ASP A 345 14.44 24.88 -13.95
C ASP A 345 15.90 24.50 -14.23
N GLY A 346 16.40 23.43 -13.60
CA GLY A 346 17.77 22.94 -13.72
C GLY A 346 18.84 23.79 -13.02
N LYS A 347 18.49 24.91 -12.39
CA LYS A 347 19.46 25.92 -11.92
C LYS A 347 19.97 25.73 -10.49
N ALA A 348 19.26 24.93 -9.70
CA ALA A 348 19.71 24.60 -8.36
C ALA A 348 19.30 23.19 -7.92
N GLN A 349 20.04 22.66 -6.95
CA GLN A 349 19.84 21.35 -6.33
C GLN A 349 19.42 21.50 -4.87
N HIS A 350 18.55 20.61 -4.40
CA HIS A 350 18.33 20.39 -2.96
C HIS A 350 19.19 19.22 -2.50
N LEU A 351 19.99 19.45 -1.47
CA LEU A 351 20.70 18.41 -0.75
C LEU A 351 19.96 18.14 0.57
N TYR A 352 19.21 17.05 0.63
CA TYR A 352 18.50 16.61 1.82
C TYR A 352 19.43 15.79 2.72
N ASN A 353 19.40 16.10 4.01
CA ASN A 353 20.06 15.36 5.07
C ASN A 353 19.00 14.98 6.12
N ILE A 354 18.74 13.69 6.26
CA ILE A 354 17.72 13.13 7.16
C ILE A 354 18.42 12.39 8.28
N ASP A 355 18.02 12.68 9.51
CA ASP A 355 18.59 12.05 10.70
C ASP A 355 18.30 10.54 10.75
N VAL A 356 19.31 9.74 11.11
CA VAL A 356 19.18 8.28 11.22
C VAL A 356 18.13 7.85 12.25
N THR A 357 17.89 8.67 13.28
CA THR A 357 16.93 8.40 14.35
C THR A 357 15.50 8.24 13.86
N SER A 358 15.12 8.89 12.75
CA SER A 358 13.81 8.73 12.12
C SER A 358 13.54 7.29 11.62
N PHE A 359 14.56 6.44 11.50
CA PHE A 359 14.45 5.08 10.92
C PHE A 359 14.56 3.93 11.94
N HIS A 360 14.70 4.23 13.25
CA HIS A 360 14.95 3.21 14.28
C HIS A 360 13.69 2.60 14.93
N GLY A 361 12.53 3.24 14.85
CA GLY A 361 11.31 2.76 15.50
C GLY A 361 10.61 1.64 14.72
N GLU A 362 10.35 0.49 15.34
CA GLU A 362 9.64 -0.67 14.76
C GLU A 362 8.15 -0.75 15.16
N GLY A 363 7.60 0.34 15.72
CA GLY A 363 6.21 0.38 16.21
C GLY A 363 5.16 0.52 15.09
N ASP A 364 5.60 0.89 13.90
CA ASP A 364 4.74 1.09 12.74
C ASP A 364 4.41 -0.24 12.06
N SER A 365 3.46 -0.22 11.13
CA SER A 365 2.92 -1.46 10.58
C SER A 365 2.34 -1.29 9.19
N VAL A 366 2.31 -2.38 8.43
CA VAL A 366 1.51 -2.48 7.21
C VAL A 366 0.20 -3.20 7.54
N ILE A 367 -0.91 -2.47 7.48
CA ILE A 367 -2.24 -3.00 7.78
C ILE A 367 -2.96 -3.43 6.50
N THR A 368 -3.79 -4.47 6.56
CA THR A 368 -4.55 -4.97 5.40
C THR A 368 -6.06 -5.02 5.63
N GLU A 369 -6.50 -5.12 6.89
CA GLU A 369 -7.91 -5.26 7.24
C GLU A 369 -8.21 -4.47 8.52
N ILE A 370 -9.37 -3.84 8.55
CA ILE A 370 -9.87 -3.05 9.67
C ILE A 370 -11.23 -3.61 10.08
N PHE A 371 -11.42 -3.92 11.36
CA PHE A 371 -12.65 -4.50 11.88
C PHE A 371 -13.47 -3.42 12.56
N LEU A 372 -14.47 -2.87 11.88
CA LEU A 372 -15.26 -1.75 12.40
C LEU A 372 -16.07 -2.17 13.63
N GLU A 373 -16.10 -1.29 14.64
CA GLU A 373 -17.01 -1.46 15.78
C GLU A 373 -18.42 -0.96 15.46
N HIS A 374 -18.52 0.25 14.92
CA HIS A 374 -19.78 0.88 14.50
C HIS A 374 -19.66 1.40 13.06
N MET A 375 -20.72 1.23 12.27
CA MET A 375 -20.78 1.77 10.91
C MET A 375 -20.88 3.30 10.90
N GLN A 376 -21.44 3.90 11.94
CA GLN A 376 -21.54 5.35 12.09
C GLN A 376 -20.15 6.03 12.09
N ASP A 377 -19.12 5.33 12.61
CA ASP A 377 -17.76 5.83 12.69
C ASP A 377 -16.94 5.62 11.41
N PHE A 378 -17.54 5.04 10.38
CA PHE A 378 -16.89 4.76 9.11
C PHE A 378 -16.17 5.99 8.52
N HIS A 379 -16.83 7.16 8.53
CA HIS A 379 -16.25 8.41 8.02
C HIS A 379 -14.99 8.85 8.80
N LYS A 380 -14.90 8.54 10.09
CA LYS A 380 -13.71 8.83 10.92
C LYS A 380 -12.56 7.92 10.53
N VAL A 381 -12.83 6.64 10.29
CA VAL A 381 -11.83 5.68 9.80
C VAL A 381 -11.27 6.12 8.45
N ILE A 382 -12.13 6.54 7.52
CA ILE A 382 -11.69 7.09 6.23
C ILE A 382 -10.84 8.34 6.39
N SER A 383 -11.21 9.25 7.29
CA SER A 383 -10.43 10.45 7.58
C SER A 383 -9.02 10.10 8.09
N ILE A 384 -8.92 9.15 9.02
CA ILE A 384 -7.64 8.64 9.54
C ILE A 384 -6.77 8.07 8.41
N LEU A 385 -7.35 7.22 7.55
CA LEU A 385 -6.63 6.61 6.42
C LEU A 385 -6.11 7.65 5.42
N ARG A 386 -6.92 8.67 5.11
CA ARG A 386 -6.52 9.74 4.18
C ARG A 386 -5.41 10.62 4.76
N ASN A 387 -5.49 10.97 6.05
CA ASN A 387 -4.41 11.73 6.71
C ASN A 387 -3.10 10.95 6.73
N GLU A 388 -3.16 9.64 7.01
CA GLU A 388 -1.97 8.79 6.93
C GLU A 388 -1.41 8.73 5.50
N ALA A 389 -2.27 8.52 4.50
CA ALA A 389 -1.85 8.47 3.11
C ALA A 389 -1.22 9.79 2.64
N MET A 390 -1.76 10.94 3.08
CA MET A 390 -1.19 12.25 2.81
C MET A 390 0.22 12.37 3.41
N HIS A 391 0.38 12.07 4.70
CA HIS A 391 1.67 12.10 5.38
C HIS A 391 2.72 11.21 4.71
N ILE A 392 2.33 9.99 4.34
CA ILE A 392 3.18 9.04 3.63
C ILE A 392 3.54 9.56 2.22
N SER A 393 2.57 10.13 1.49
CA SER A 393 2.79 10.72 0.16
C SER A 393 3.80 11.86 0.21
N LEU A 394 3.79 12.68 1.26
CA LEU A 394 4.78 13.75 1.45
C LEU A 394 6.20 13.18 1.52
N TRP A 395 6.41 12.11 2.28
CA TRP A 395 7.73 11.46 2.35
C TRP A 395 8.10 10.75 1.05
N GLU A 396 7.18 9.98 0.47
CA GLU A 396 7.38 9.30 -0.81
C GLU A 396 7.73 10.28 -1.94
N SER A 397 7.17 11.51 -1.90
CA SER A 397 7.51 12.56 -2.84
C SER A 397 8.98 12.99 -2.78
N VAL A 398 9.57 13.01 -1.58
CA VAL A 398 11.00 13.33 -1.40
C VAL A 398 11.83 12.20 -1.98
N LEU A 399 11.48 10.95 -1.68
CA LEU A 399 12.19 9.77 -2.18
C LEU A 399 12.14 9.67 -3.70
N SER A 400 10.95 9.73 -4.30
CA SER A 400 10.73 9.62 -5.74
C SER A 400 11.35 10.77 -6.54
N SER A 401 11.44 11.98 -5.96
CA SER A 401 12.09 13.12 -6.61
C SER A 401 13.62 13.06 -6.51
N CYS A 402 14.17 12.21 -5.64
CA CYS A 402 15.60 12.04 -5.47
C CYS A 402 16.10 10.89 -6.34
N TYR A 403 17.24 11.08 -7.00
CA TYR A 403 17.74 10.17 -8.03
C TYR A 403 17.92 8.74 -7.50
N GLU A 404 17.40 7.76 -8.26
CA GLU A 404 17.45 6.33 -7.96
C GLU A 404 18.90 5.84 -7.86
N GLN A 405 19.22 5.17 -6.75
CA GLN A 405 20.45 4.38 -6.54
C GLN A 405 21.76 5.19 -6.44
N GLN A 406 22.23 5.35 -5.20
CA GLN A 406 23.62 5.57 -4.79
C GLN A 406 24.58 6.12 -5.88
N GLY A 407 24.50 7.43 -6.11
CA GLY A 407 25.44 8.12 -6.97
C GLY A 407 25.18 9.62 -6.93
N ILE A 408 25.63 10.28 -5.86
CA ILE A 408 25.61 11.75 -5.76
C ILE A 408 26.46 12.31 -6.91
N LYS A 409 25.82 12.64 -8.03
CA LYS A 409 26.40 13.55 -9.01
C LYS A 409 25.90 14.94 -8.69
N GLU A 410 26.62 15.62 -7.82
CA GLU A 410 26.48 17.07 -7.69
C GLU A 410 26.76 17.67 -9.08
N HIS A 411 25.78 18.40 -9.59
CA HIS A 411 25.97 19.17 -10.81
C HIS A 411 26.62 20.50 -10.44
N VAL A 412 27.31 21.15 -11.38
CA VAL A 412 27.88 22.50 -11.17
C VAL A 412 26.75 23.54 -11.22
N VAL A 413 25.88 23.50 -10.22
CA VAL A 413 24.71 24.36 -10.03
C VAL A 413 24.58 24.74 -8.55
N SER A 414 23.85 25.81 -8.25
CA SER A 414 23.63 26.27 -6.87
C SER A 414 22.99 25.18 -6.01
N ALA A 415 23.58 24.82 -4.87
CA ALA A 415 23.04 23.77 -3.99
C ALA A 415 22.51 24.34 -2.67
N ILE A 416 21.36 23.85 -2.23
CA ILE A 416 20.69 24.27 -1.00
C ILE A 416 20.64 23.10 -0.04
N ARG A 417 21.33 23.24 1.09
CA ARG A 417 21.39 22.21 2.12
C ARG A 417 20.15 22.28 2.99
N MET A 418 19.38 21.20 3.01
CA MET A 418 18.15 21.05 3.75
C MET A 418 18.31 19.94 4.78
N ASN A 419 18.09 20.25 6.05
CA ASN A 419 17.94 19.22 7.08
C ASN A 419 16.46 18.96 7.27
N ILE A 420 16.07 17.69 7.16
CA ILE A 420 14.68 17.26 7.36
C ILE A 420 14.62 16.42 8.63
N PHE A 421 13.69 16.77 9.50
CA PHE A 421 13.26 15.94 10.61
C PHE A 421 11.86 15.41 10.31
N LEU A 422 11.71 14.09 10.39
CA LEU A 422 10.46 13.39 10.11
C LEU A 422 9.86 12.88 11.42
N SER A 423 8.65 13.31 11.71
CA SER A 423 7.80 12.74 12.76
C SER A 423 6.37 12.64 12.24
N ARG A 424 5.53 11.81 12.86
CA ARG A 424 4.13 11.71 12.41
C ARG A 424 3.37 13.02 12.64
N GLU A 425 3.65 13.74 13.71
CA GLU A 425 2.91 14.95 14.07
C GLU A 425 3.32 16.16 13.23
N GLU A 426 4.59 16.24 12.84
CA GLU A 426 5.11 17.29 11.98
C GLU A 426 6.32 16.86 11.15
N ILE A 427 6.44 17.46 9.96
CA ILE A 427 7.65 17.42 9.15
C ILE A 427 8.32 18.79 9.25
N VAL A 428 9.57 18.82 9.71
CA VAL A 428 10.33 20.06 9.90
C VAL A 428 11.48 20.11 8.92
N ILE A 429 11.56 21.19 8.15
CA ILE A 429 12.60 21.42 7.14
C ILE A 429 13.35 22.69 7.48
N THR A 430 14.67 22.60 7.65
CA THR A 430 15.51 23.75 7.93
C THR A 430 16.57 23.94 6.86
N PHE A 431 16.76 25.18 6.41
CA PHE A 431 17.77 25.53 5.42
C PHE A 431 18.19 27.00 5.56
N LYS A 432 19.35 27.35 5.00
CA LYS A 432 19.84 28.74 4.99
C LYS A 432 19.60 29.38 3.63
N THR A 433 19.02 30.58 3.64
CA THR A 433 19.00 31.47 2.48
C THR A 433 20.12 32.51 2.60
N LYS A 434 20.27 33.36 1.58
CA LYS A 434 21.18 34.52 1.64
C LYS A 434 20.83 35.53 2.74
N TYR A 435 19.58 35.58 3.19
CA TYR A 435 19.06 36.64 4.06
C TYR A 435 18.72 36.15 5.47
N ALA A 436 18.25 34.91 5.60
CA ALA A 436 17.88 34.34 6.88
C ALA A 436 17.94 32.81 6.88
N PRO A 437 18.17 32.17 8.04
CA PRO A 437 17.87 30.77 8.23
C PRO A 437 16.36 30.57 8.33
N ILE A 438 15.85 29.59 7.58
CA ILE A 438 14.42 29.32 7.42
C ILE A 438 14.10 27.97 8.06
N LYS A 439 13.00 27.93 8.80
CA LYS A 439 12.35 26.72 9.29
C LYS A 439 10.93 26.66 8.72
N ILE A 440 10.65 25.59 8.00
CA ILE A 440 9.31 25.26 7.50
C ILE A 440 8.79 24.10 8.33
N THR A 441 7.58 24.25 8.88
CA THR A 441 6.90 23.20 9.63
C THR A 441 5.62 22.82 8.91
N ILE A 442 5.46 21.54 8.61
CA ILE A 442 4.27 20.99 7.95
C ILE A 442 3.51 20.16 8.99
N ARG A 443 2.23 20.46 9.18
CA ARG A 443 1.33 19.73 10.10
C ARG A 443 0.04 19.36 9.41
N ASP A 444 -0.53 18.23 9.77
CA ASP A 444 -1.88 17.85 9.36
C ASP A 444 -2.92 18.71 10.10
N ASN A 445 -3.98 19.10 9.40
CA ASN A 445 -5.16 19.74 9.97
C ASN A 445 -6.33 18.73 10.01
N ALA A 446 -7.34 19.02 10.84
CA ALA A 446 -8.52 18.18 11.02
C ALA A 446 -9.34 17.96 9.72
N ASN A 447 -9.16 18.82 8.71
CA ASN A 447 -9.95 18.83 7.46
C ASN A 447 -9.26 18.15 6.27
N LEU A 448 -8.37 17.16 6.48
CA LEU A 448 -7.64 16.48 5.39
C LEU A 448 -6.75 17.42 4.56
N GLU A 449 -6.27 18.48 5.20
CA GLU A 449 -5.37 19.46 4.61
C GLU A 449 -4.11 19.56 5.46
N THR A 450 -2.97 19.79 4.81
CA THR A 450 -1.76 20.22 5.50
C THR A 450 -1.77 21.73 5.72
N ASN A 451 -1.14 22.18 6.80
CA ASN A 451 -0.79 23.56 7.03
C ASN A 451 0.73 23.72 7.03
N VAL A 452 1.22 24.77 6.38
CA VAL A 452 2.64 25.11 6.28
C VAL A 452 2.90 26.39 7.05
N GLU A 453 3.78 26.33 8.04
CA GLU A 453 4.23 27.47 8.83
C GLU A 453 5.70 27.78 8.50
N VAL A 454 6.00 29.03 8.07
CA VAL A 454 7.35 29.48 7.74
C VAL A 454 7.85 30.54 8.72
N VAL A 455 8.88 30.18 9.47
CA VAL A 455 9.51 31.06 10.47
C VAL A 455 11.01 31.21 10.23
N ASN A 456 11.58 32.27 10.80
CA ASN A 456 13.02 32.39 10.94
C ASN A 456 13.51 31.36 11.97
N ALA A 457 14.46 30.51 11.60
CA ALA A 457 14.87 29.37 12.43
C ALA A 457 15.60 29.77 13.73
N GLU A 458 16.16 30.98 13.80
CA GLU A 458 16.88 31.48 14.99
C GLU A 458 15.94 32.24 15.95
N THR A 459 15.00 33.02 15.40
CA THR A 459 14.12 33.89 16.20
C THR A 459 12.73 33.31 16.41
N ASN A 460 12.35 32.26 15.67
CA ASN A 460 10.99 31.72 15.56
C ASN A 460 9.91 32.76 15.20
N LEU A 461 10.31 33.90 14.63
CA LEU A 461 9.36 34.91 14.16
C LEU A 461 8.81 34.50 12.78
N PRO A 462 7.48 34.64 12.55
CA PRO A 462 6.88 34.42 11.23
C PRO A 462 7.54 35.28 10.16
N ILE A 463 7.77 34.70 8.98
CA ILE A 463 8.36 35.45 7.86
C ILE A 463 7.30 36.33 7.20
N ALA A 464 6.22 35.72 6.69
CA ALA A 464 5.05 36.41 6.18
C ALA A 464 3.88 35.44 5.96
N LYS A 465 2.67 35.86 6.33
CA LYS A 465 1.45 35.04 6.22
C LYS A 465 1.14 34.58 4.79
N GLN A 466 1.42 35.43 3.79
CA GLN A 466 1.18 35.11 2.38
C GLN A 466 2.02 33.93 1.88
N ILE A 467 3.20 33.71 2.47
CA ILE A 467 4.05 32.56 2.13
C ILE A 467 3.42 31.29 2.66
N ASP A 468 2.99 31.29 3.91
CA ASP A 468 2.30 30.17 4.56
C ASP A 468 1.07 29.78 3.74
N GLU A 469 0.24 30.75 3.35
CA GLU A 469 -0.94 30.54 2.50
C GLU A 469 -0.58 29.94 1.13
N THR A 470 0.47 30.46 0.48
CA THR A 470 0.88 29.99 -0.86
C THR A 470 1.47 28.59 -0.81
N LEU A 471 2.38 28.32 0.13
CA LEU A 471 3.00 27.00 0.28
C LEU A 471 1.99 25.96 0.75
N THR A 472 1.08 26.32 1.66
CA THR A 472 -0.04 25.45 2.08
C THR A 472 -0.89 25.05 0.89
N ARG A 473 -1.32 26.02 0.06
CA ARG A 473 -2.08 25.73 -1.15
C ARG A 473 -1.31 24.79 -2.09
N LYS A 474 -0.03 25.09 -2.36
CA LYS A 474 0.79 24.29 -3.27
C LYS A 474 1.07 22.88 -2.76
N LEU A 475 1.23 22.72 -1.45
CA LEU A 475 1.40 21.43 -0.83
C LEU A 475 0.12 20.59 -0.94
N ASN A 476 -1.05 21.17 -0.67
CA ASN A 476 -2.34 20.46 -0.79
C ASN A 476 -2.72 20.16 -2.26
N GLU A 477 -2.25 20.95 -3.23
CA GLU A 477 -2.41 20.69 -4.66
C GLU A 477 -1.55 19.52 -5.17
N THR A 478 -0.43 19.21 -4.49
CA THR A 478 0.60 18.30 -5.05
C THR A 478 0.99 17.13 -4.16
N TRP A 479 0.79 17.24 -2.84
CA TRP A 479 1.38 16.39 -1.81
C TRP A 479 2.87 16.11 -2.03
N SER A 480 3.59 17.13 -2.51
CA SER A 480 5.01 17.02 -2.83
C SER A 480 5.83 18.09 -2.12
N ILE A 481 6.70 17.64 -1.20
CA ILE A 481 7.65 18.52 -0.51
C ILE A 481 8.62 19.14 -1.52
N PRO A 482 9.28 18.39 -2.42
CA PRO A 482 10.21 18.98 -3.39
C PRO A 482 9.56 20.01 -4.30
N VAL A 483 8.36 19.72 -4.83
CA VAL A 483 7.61 20.65 -5.68
C VAL A 483 7.25 21.92 -4.90
N THR A 484 6.75 21.78 -3.67
CA THR A 484 6.40 22.93 -2.81
C THR A 484 7.61 23.80 -2.51
N LEU A 485 8.77 23.20 -2.23
CA LEU A 485 10.00 23.93 -1.94
C LEU A 485 10.56 24.70 -3.16
N THR A 486 10.19 24.31 -4.39
CA THR A 486 10.48 25.14 -5.58
C THR A 486 9.83 26.52 -5.49
N TYR A 487 8.60 26.61 -5.00
CA TYR A 487 7.94 27.92 -4.80
C TYR A 487 8.59 28.73 -3.68
N ALA A 488 9.08 28.08 -2.63
CA ALA A 488 9.77 28.74 -1.54
C ALA A 488 11.11 29.37 -1.99
N VAL A 489 11.83 28.72 -2.91
CA VAL A 489 13.23 29.07 -3.19
C VAL A 489 13.54 29.51 -4.63
N SER A 490 12.89 28.95 -5.65
CA SER A 490 13.13 29.27 -7.07
C SER A 490 12.05 30.14 -7.74
N GLY A 491 10.80 30.11 -7.27
CA GLY A 491 9.66 30.81 -7.88
C GLY A 491 9.66 32.35 -7.77
N GLU A 492 8.94 33.03 -8.67
CA GLU A 492 8.67 34.48 -8.56
C GLU A 492 7.68 34.84 -7.45
N ASP A 493 6.79 33.90 -7.11
CA ASP A 493 5.61 34.11 -6.24
C ASP A 493 5.92 34.27 -4.74
N CYS A 494 6.81 33.45 -4.18
CA CYS A 494 7.13 33.47 -2.73
C CYS A 494 8.57 33.87 -2.41
N LYS A 495 9.46 33.94 -3.43
CA LYS A 495 10.93 34.05 -3.36
C LYS A 495 11.46 34.49 -1.99
N LEU A 496 11.79 33.53 -1.11
CA LEU A 496 12.32 33.83 0.23
C LEU A 496 13.59 34.70 0.17
N ALA A 497 14.34 34.62 -0.93
CA ALA A 497 15.50 35.47 -1.20
C ALA A 497 15.17 36.96 -1.49
N LYS A 498 13.91 37.33 -1.76
CA LYS A 498 13.50 38.75 -1.88
C LYS A 498 13.00 39.31 -0.56
N ILE A 499 12.69 38.44 0.39
CA ILE A 499 12.12 38.84 1.67
C ILE A 499 13.26 39.21 2.60
N LYS A 500 13.50 40.52 2.72
CA LYS A 500 14.31 41.05 3.80
C LYS A 500 13.55 40.71 5.08
N VAL A 501 14.00 39.67 5.78
CA VAL A 501 13.59 39.48 7.17
C VAL A 501 14.05 40.73 7.89
N PRO A 502 13.17 41.50 8.54
CA PRO A 502 13.62 42.53 9.46
C PRO A 502 14.30 41.81 10.62
N LEU A 503 15.62 41.57 10.48
CA LEU A 503 16.49 41.55 11.64
C LEU A 503 16.20 42.88 12.32
N ARG A 504 15.50 42.86 13.46
CA ARG A 504 15.07 44.07 14.17
C ARG A 504 16.23 45.06 14.22
N ALA A 505 16.15 46.06 13.36
CA ALA A 505 16.99 47.24 13.35
C ALA A 505 16.01 48.39 13.14
N GLU A 506 15.17 48.62 14.14
CA GLU A 506 14.35 49.83 14.36
C GLU A 506 13.48 49.60 15.59
N ASN A 507 14.09 49.31 16.75
CA ASN A 507 13.45 49.58 18.03
C ASN A 507 14.32 50.63 18.75
N PRO A 508 13.83 51.86 19.00
CA PRO A 508 14.66 52.95 19.54
C PRO A 508 15.16 52.75 20.98
N GLU A 509 14.79 51.65 21.64
CA GLU A 509 15.22 51.34 23.02
C GLU A 509 16.53 50.57 23.14
N THR A 510 17.17 50.16 22.03
CA THR A 510 18.51 49.52 22.04
C THR A 510 19.64 50.46 21.63
N LYS A 511 19.53 51.76 21.92
CA LYS A 511 20.73 52.63 21.96
C LYS A 511 21.60 52.21 23.15
N ALA A 512 22.68 51.49 22.87
CA ALA A 512 23.77 51.35 23.82
C ALA A 512 24.21 52.76 24.29
N PRO A 513 24.56 52.94 25.58
CA PRO A 513 24.96 54.24 26.09
C PRO A 513 26.19 54.74 25.32
N THR A 514 26.09 55.97 24.82
CA THR A 514 27.19 56.68 24.17
C THR A 514 28.39 56.72 25.14
N PRO A 515 29.59 56.28 24.75
CA PRO A 515 30.75 56.37 25.63
C PRO A 515 31.04 57.85 25.96
N PRO A 516 31.41 58.16 27.21
CA PRO A 516 31.65 59.53 27.63
C PRO A 516 32.82 60.12 26.84
N VAL A 517 32.59 61.31 26.30
CA VAL A 517 33.61 62.14 25.67
C VAL A 517 34.70 62.42 26.70
N ILE A 518 35.90 61.87 26.50
CA ILE A 518 37.08 62.30 27.23
C ILE A 518 37.42 63.70 26.73
N ILE A 519 37.02 64.71 27.49
CA ILE A 519 37.49 66.08 27.32
C ILE A 519 38.93 66.11 27.83
N MET A 520 39.91 66.01 26.93
CA MET A 520 41.26 66.50 27.27
C MET A 520 41.20 68.02 27.30
N ARG A 521 41.22 68.59 28.51
CA ARG A 521 41.54 70.00 28.70
C ARG A 521 43.04 70.18 28.48
N ARG A 522 43.33 71.09 27.54
CA ARG A 522 44.58 71.79 27.18
C ARG A 522 45.86 71.39 27.90
#